data_AF-A0A316NLB4-F1
#
_entry.id   AF-A0A316NLB4-F1
#
_cell.length_a   1.000
_cell.length_b   1.000
_cell.length_c   1.000
_cell.angle_alpha   90.00
_cell.angle_beta   90.00
_cell.angle_gamma   90.00
#
_symmetry.space_group_name_H-M   'P 1'
#
loop_
_entity.id
_entity.type
_entity.pdbx_description
1 polymer ?
#
loop_
_entity_poly.entity_id
_entity_poly.type
_entity_poly.pdbx_seq_one_letter_code
_entity_poly.pdbx_strand_id
1 'polypeptide(L)'
;MSTAKKVSALVFFVLITGVLLLLIFLPKKEFSDNENRVLATFPELSFESITSGEFMKGFEAYVADHFFLRDEWIAAKTRTELLAGKKEVNGVFVLGDRLIQKFEDYDRTNVAKNVAAMKEFAENTGIPTSVMLVPTACEIQKDLLDPNAPVLNQKMLIDSVYTRLSDSLSVIDAYTMLYSSKDEYIYYKTDHHWTSLGAYLGYSAASKALGYESIPRSSFNIEHASHSFLGTLYSKVIYDDMGPDTIDYYYYPSPKGVDVTTVTVNPGKNEKVYNSMYFREYLEQKDQYSSFLGSNQPVVNVKTDLAGGKKLLVIKDSYAHSLVPFLTQHYSEITMVDLRYINSDLSERVDLASYDQILFVYNVETFAEDQNLPKLSLTKPLA
;
A
#
# COMPACT_ATOMS: atom_id res chain seq x y z
N MET A 1 42.90 22.48 -27.56
CA MET A 1 42.39 22.05 -26.23
C MET A 1 43.55 22.07 -25.24
N SER A 2 43.41 22.75 -24.10
CA SER A 2 44.44 22.73 -23.05
C SER A 2 44.64 21.31 -22.49
N THR A 3 45.82 21.02 -21.94
CA THR A 3 46.13 19.73 -21.31
C THR A 3 45.07 19.33 -20.27
N ALA A 4 44.61 20.28 -19.45
CA ALA A 4 43.52 20.07 -18.50
C ALA A 4 42.23 19.59 -19.17
N LYS A 5 41.81 20.20 -20.29
CA LYS A 5 40.61 19.76 -21.02
C LYS A 5 40.76 18.36 -21.61
N LYS A 6 41.96 18.00 -22.08
CA LYS A 6 42.24 16.64 -22.60
C LYS A 6 42.18 15.59 -21.49
N VAL A 7 42.72 15.91 -20.32
CA VAL A 7 42.67 15.03 -19.14
C VAL A 7 41.22 14.87 -18.67
N SER A 8 40.45 15.95 -18.54
CA SER A 8 39.03 15.86 -18.16
C SER A 8 38.21 15.04 -19.17
N ALA A 9 38.43 15.24 -20.47
CA ALA A 9 37.75 14.46 -21.51
C ALA A 9 38.12 12.97 -21.45
N LEU A 10 39.40 12.64 -21.21
CA LEU A 10 39.85 11.25 -21.06
C LEU A 10 39.25 10.59 -19.81
N VAL A 11 39.23 11.29 -18.68
CA VAL A 11 38.62 10.79 -17.43
C VAL A 11 37.13 10.53 -17.64
N PHE A 12 36.42 11.46 -18.27
CA PHE A 12 35.00 11.30 -18.57
C PHE A 12 34.73 10.13 -19.52
N PHE A 13 35.56 9.98 -20.57
CA PHE A 13 35.46 8.86 -21.50
C PHE A 13 35.70 7.51 -20.80
N VAL A 14 36.78 7.40 -20.02
CA VAL A 14 37.08 6.17 -19.25
C VAL A 14 35.97 5.85 -18.27
N LEU A 15 35.37 6.85 -17.62
CA LEU A 15 34.26 6.66 -16.69
C LEU A 15 33.01 6.14 -17.42
N ILE A 16 32.61 6.76 -18.53
CA ILE A 16 31.45 6.30 -19.32
C ILE A 16 31.68 4.89 -19.88
N THR A 17 32.84 4.65 -20.49
CA THR A 17 33.15 3.33 -21.05
C THR A 17 33.24 2.28 -19.95
N GLY A 18 33.82 2.61 -18.79
CA GLY A 18 33.86 1.74 -17.63
C GLY A 18 32.47 1.37 -17.12
N VAL A 19 31.58 2.35 -16.96
CA VAL A 19 30.18 2.14 -16.56
C VAL A 19 29.44 1.25 -17.57
N LEU A 20 29.61 1.51 -18.87
CA LEU A 20 29.01 0.69 -19.93
C LEU A 20 29.52 -0.75 -19.91
N LEU A 21 30.82 -0.95 -19.75
CA LEU A 21 31.42 -2.28 -19.64
C LEU A 21 30.90 -3.01 -18.40
N LEU A 22 30.79 -2.34 -17.25
CA LEU A 22 30.22 -2.93 -16.03
C LEU A 22 28.76 -3.33 -16.24
N LEU A 23 27.95 -2.50 -16.88
CA LEU A 23 26.55 -2.82 -17.20
C LEU A 23 26.45 -4.06 -18.12
N ILE A 24 27.34 -4.17 -19.12
CA ILE A 24 27.35 -5.28 -20.07
C ILE A 24 27.86 -6.58 -19.43
N PHE A 25 28.90 -6.52 -18.60
CA PHE A 25 29.61 -7.72 -18.13
C PHE A 25 29.23 -8.19 -16.71
N LEU A 26 28.64 -7.34 -15.87
CA LEU A 26 28.19 -7.77 -14.54
C LEU A 26 26.97 -8.70 -14.62
N PRO A 27 26.80 -9.61 -13.65
CA PRO A 27 25.59 -10.40 -13.51
C PRO A 27 24.38 -9.47 -13.32
N LYS A 28 23.31 -9.73 -14.06
CA LYS A 28 22.06 -8.99 -13.95
C LYS A 28 21.18 -9.67 -12.92
N LYS A 29 20.66 -8.91 -11.98
CA LYS A 29 19.61 -9.41 -11.10
C LYS A 29 18.30 -9.40 -11.86
N GLU A 30 17.47 -10.42 -11.69
CA GLU A 30 16.11 -10.42 -12.25
C GLU A 30 15.11 -9.70 -11.34
N PHE A 31 15.44 -9.60 -10.05
CA PHE A 31 14.61 -9.02 -9.01
C PHE A 31 15.39 -8.05 -8.12
N SER A 32 14.78 -6.92 -7.76
CA SER A 32 15.31 -6.00 -6.77
C SER A 32 14.64 -6.28 -5.43
N ASP A 33 15.40 -6.85 -4.49
CA ASP A 33 14.90 -7.06 -3.12
C ASP A 33 14.51 -5.73 -2.50
N ASN A 34 15.34 -4.70 -2.67
CA ASN A 34 15.09 -3.38 -2.07
C ASN A 34 13.80 -2.74 -2.59
N GLU A 35 13.55 -2.76 -3.91
CA GLU A 35 12.35 -2.17 -4.52
C GLU A 35 11.17 -3.15 -4.60
N ASN A 36 11.35 -4.40 -4.17
CA ASN A 36 10.36 -5.49 -4.23
C ASN A 36 9.67 -5.61 -5.60
N ARG A 37 10.45 -5.59 -6.69
CA ARG A 37 9.93 -5.67 -8.07
C ARG A 37 10.86 -6.40 -9.02
N VAL A 38 10.26 -6.95 -10.08
CA VAL A 38 10.99 -7.48 -11.24
C VAL A 38 11.68 -6.31 -11.95
N LEU A 39 12.95 -6.49 -12.27
CA LEU A 39 13.75 -5.49 -12.98
C LEU A 39 13.46 -5.54 -14.47
N ALA A 40 13.53 -4.39 -15.13
CA ALA A 40 13.31 -4.27 -16.57
C ALA A 40 14.20 -5.26 -17.34
N THR A 41 13.60 -5.96 -18.31
CA THR A 41 14.36 -6.82 -19.23
C THR A 41 14.95 -5.98 -20.36
N PHE A 42 15.97 -6.51 -21.02
CA PHE A 42 16.54 -5.84 -22.19
C PHE A 42 15.44 -5.69 -23.27
N PRO A 43 15.20 -4.48 -23.80
CA PRO A 43 14.10 -4.25 -24.75
C PRO A 43 14.36 -4.97 -26.08
N GLU A 44 13.29 -5.41 -26.74
CA GLU A 44 13.41 -6.00 -28.07
C GLU A 44 13.88 -4.96 -29.09
N LEU A 45 14.93 -5.31 -29.84
CA LEU A 45 15.49 -4.45 -30.88
C LEU A 45 14.79 -4.73 -32.21
N SER A 46 13.89 -3.83 -32.63
CA SER A 46 13.24 -3.88 -33.94
C SER A 46 13.23 -2.50 -34.61
N PHE A 47 13.13 -2.45 -35.94
CA PHE A 47 13.06 -1.18 -36.67
C PHE A 47 11.89 -0.30 -36.20
N GLU A 48 10.74 -0.93 -35.92
CA GLU A 48 9.54 -0.28 -35.39
C GLU A 48 9.75 0.30 -33.98
N SER A 49 10.36 -0.46 -33.07
CA SER A 49 10.66 0.00 -31.70
C SER A 49 11.63 1.18 -31.64
N ILE A 50 12.52 1.31 -32.64
CA ILE A 50 13.48 2.42 -32.74
C ILE A 50 12.77 3.67 -33.25
N THR A 51 11.94 3.56 -34.28
CA THR A 51 11.23 4.71 -34.86
C THR A 51 10.10 5.21 -33.96
N SER A 52 9.48 4.34 -33.15
CA SER A 52 8.48 4.71 -32.14
C SER A 52 9.07 5.32 -30.86
N GLY A 53 10.37 5.12 -30.62
CA GLY A 53 11.05 5.52 -29.38
C GLY A 53 10.83 4.58 -28.19
N GLU A 54 10.12 3.47 -28.38
CA GLU A 54 9.89 2.46 -27.34
C GLU A 54 11.17 1.76 -26.92
N PHE A 55 12.08 1.46 -27.87
CA PHE A 55 13.38 0.90 -27.56
C PHE A 55 14.18 1.82 -26.62
N MET A 56 14.17 3.13 -26.87
CA MET A 56 14.92 4.09 -26.04
C MET A 56 14.35 4.16 -24.63
N LYS A 57 13.02 4.24 -24.48
CA LYS A 57 12.37 4.22 -23.16
C LYS A 57 12.66 2.91 -22.40
N GLY A 58 12.55 1.77 -23.07
CA GLY A 58 12.85 0.46 -22.48
C GLY A 58 14.32 0.31 -22.12
N PHE A 59 15.23 0.84 -22.94
CA PHE A 59 16.66 0.81 -22.69
C PHE A 59 17.05 1.72 -21.51
N GLU A 60 16.47 2.91 -21.40
CA GLU A 60 16.65 3.78 -20.23
C GLU A 60 16.18 3.09 -18.94
N ALA A 61 15.00 2.45 -18.97
CA ALA A 61 14.51 1.67 -17.84
C ALA A 61 15.45 0.50 -17.48
N TYR A 62 15.93 -0.25 -18.49
CA TYR A 62 16.90 -1.33 -18.30
C TYR A 62 18.20 -0.83 -17.67
N VAL A 63 18.82 0.21 -18.24
CA VAL A 63 20.06 0.77 -17.72
C VAL A 63 19.88 1.26 -16.28
N ALA A 64 18.76 1.92 -15.98
CA ALA A 64 18.47 2.40 -14.63
C ALA A 64 18.32 1.26 -13.62
N ASP A 65 17.66 0.17 -14.02
CA ASP A 65 17.39 -1.00 -13.17
C ASP A 65 18.63 -1.87 -12.93
N HIS A 66 19.51 -1.99 -13.93
CA HIS A 66 20.72 -2.81 -13.87
C HIS A 66 21.98 -2.02 -13.55
N PHE A 67 21.84 -0.73 -13.18
CA PHE A 67 22.97 0.09 -12.79
C PHE A 67 23.67 -0.51 -11.57
N PHE A 68 24.98 -0.76 -11.70
CA PHE A 68 25.77 -1.28 -10.59
C PHE A 68 25.78 -0.26 -9.44
N LEU A 69 25.68 -0.75 -8.19
CA LEU A 69 25.62 0.10 -6.99
C LEU A 69 24.42 1.08 -6.97
N ARG A 70 23.26 0.66 -7.49
CA ARG A 70 22.03 1.46 -7.53
C ARG A 70 21.63 1.96 -6.14
N ASP A 71 21.68 1.10 -5.13
CA ASP A 71 21.30 1.46 -3.77
C ASP A 71 22.27 2.51 -3.20
N GLU A 72 23.57 2.33 -3.40
CA GLU A 72 24.60 3.31 -2.99
C GLU A 72 24.45 4.63 -3.75
N TRP A 73 24.03 4.59 -5.01
CA TRP A 73 23.73 5.79 -5.79
C TRP A 73 22.51 6.54 -5.27
N ILE A 74 21.43 5.83 -4.94
CA ILE A 74 20.23 6.42 -4.33
C ILE A 74 20.62 7.06 -2.99
N ALA A 75 21.36 6.35 -2.13
CA ALA A 75 21.84 6.88 -0.86
C ALA A 75 22.73 8.12 -1.05
N ALA A 76 23.68 8.09 -1.99
CA ALA A 76 24.56 9.23 -2.29
C ALA A 76 23.77 10.44 -2.83
N LYS A 77 22.79 10.21 -3.70
CA LYS A 77 21.88 11.24 -4.19
C LYS A 77 21.13 11.88 -3.02
N THR A 78 20.48 11.07 -2.19
CA THR A 78 19.73 11.53 -1.01
C THR A 78 20.60 12.37 -0.09
N ARG A 79 21.78 11.86 0.30
CA ARG A 79 22.72 12.62 1.15
C ARG A 79 23.12 13.95 0.52
N THR A 80 23.40 13.96 -0.78
CA THR A 80 23.77 15.19 -1.51
C THR A 80 22.61 16.20 -1.53
N GLU A 81 21.39 15.74 -1.77
CA GLU A 81 20.19 16.59 -1.77
C GLU A 81 19.88 17.16 -0.39
N LEU A 82 20.01 16.35 0.67
CA LEU A 82 19.85 16.79 2.06
C LEU A 82 20.94 17.80 2.46
N LEU A 83 22.21 17.57 2.09
CA LEU A 83 23.30 18.53 2.32
C LEU A 83 23.10 19.86 1.57
N ALA A 84 22.43 19.82 0.42
CA ALA A 84 22.01 21.02 -0.32
C ALA A 84 20.80 21.73 0.32
N GLY A 85 20.27 21.22 1.43
CA GLY A 85 19.15 21.80 2.18
C GLY A 85 17.77 21.37 1.69
N LYS A 86 17.67 20.41 0.76
CA LYS A 86 16.37 19.82 0.41
C LYS A 86 15.86 18.98 1.58
N LYS A 87 14.54 18.99 1.80
CA LYS A 87 13.86 18.12 2.77
C LYS A 87 13.00 17.04 2.09
N GLU A 88 12.89 17.10 0.77
CA GLU A 88 12.11 16.20 -0.07
C GLU A 88 13.05 15.54 -1.09
N VAL A 89 13.02 14.21 -1.17
CA VAL A 89 13.75 13.40 -2.14
C VAL A 89 12.79 12.38 -2.72
N ASN A 90 12.68 12.31 -4.05
CA ASN A 90 11.81 11.35 -4.76
C ASN A 90 10.35 11.33 -4.25
N GLY A 91 9.78 12.50 -3.95
CA GLY A 91 8.40 12.62 -3.43
C GLY A 91 8.23 12.13 -1.98
N VAL A 92 9.33 12.03 -1.23
CA VAL A 92 9.33 11.62 0.18
C VAL A 92 10.01 12.70 1.02
N PHE A 93 9.31 13.21 2.04
CA PHE A 93 9.91 14.07 3.04
C PHE A 93 10.79 13.25 3.99
N VAL A 94 12.02 13.72 4.22
CA VAL A 94 13.00 13.09 5.13
C VAL A 94 13.08 13.92 6.41
N LEU A 95 12.58 13.39 7.52
CA LEU A 95 12.36 14.13 8.78
C LEU A 95 13.29 13.69 9.92
N GLY A 96 14.49 13.21 9.59
CA GLY A 96 15.47 12.72 10.57
C GLY A 96 15.10 11.36 11.16
N ASP A 97 13.97 11.26 11.86
CA ASP A 97 13.52 10.02 12.51
C ASP A 97 12.52 9.20 11.65
N ARG A 98 11.99 9.78 10.57
CA ARG A 98 10.98 9.15 9.71
C ARG A 98 10.93 9.70 8.29
N LEU A 99 10.19 8.99 7.45
CA LEU A 99 9.84 9.35 6.10
C LEU A 99 8.34 9.57 5.97
N ILE A 100 7.94 10.54 5.14
CA ILE A 100 6.53 10.80 4.84
C ILE A 100 6.36 10.93 3.33
N GLN A 101 5.51 10.10 2.75
CA GLN A 101 5.13 10.23 1.34
C GLN A 101 4.36 11.53 1.13
N LYS A 102 4.81 12.31 0.16
CA LYS A 102 4.16 13.56 -0.22
C LYS A 102 2.89 13.28 -1.04
N PHE A 103 1.83 14.01 -0.74
CA PHE A 103 0.58 13.98 -1.50
C PHE A 103 0.14 15.42 -1.79
N GLU A 104 0.34 15.86 -3.04
CA GLU A 104 0.23 17.27 -3.43
C GLU A 104 -0.92 17.60 -4.39
N ASP A 105 -1.35 16.63 -5.21
CA ASP A 105 -2.45 16.83 -6.16
C ASP A 105 -3.18 15.50 -6.45
N TYR A 106 -4.38 15.60 -7.01
CA TYR A 106 -5.16 14.46 -7.49
C TYR A 106 -6.15 14.88 -8.58
N ASP A 107 -6.51 13.93 -9.45
CA ASP A 107 -7.58 14.16 -10.43
C ASP A 107 -8.96 14.15 -9.77
N ARG A 108 -9.57 15.34 -9.67
CA ARG A 108 -10.93 15.52 -9.14
C ARG A 108 -11.98 14.74 -9.94
N THR A 109 -11.77 14.56 -11.23
CA THR A 109 -12.64 13.75 -12.10
C THR A 109 -12.59 12.30 -11.69
N ASN A 110 -11.39 11.79 -11.39
CA ASN A 110 -11.22 10.42 -10.90
C ASN A 110 -11.92 10.20 -9.57
N VAL A 111 -11.75 11.10 -8.60
CA VAL A 111 -12.47 11.04 -7.32
C VAL A 111 -13.99 11.03 -7.52
N ALA A 112 -14.51 11.84 -8.45
CA ALA A 112 -15.94 11.85 -8.75
C ALA A 112 -16.42 10.51 -9.33
N LYS A 113 -15.64 9.89 -10.23
CA LYS A 113 -15.94 8.55 -10.76
C LYS A 113 -15.92 7.48 -9.67
N ASN A 114 -14.94 7.52 -8.77
CA ASN A 114 -14.82 6.56 -7.67
C ASN A 114 -16.02 6.65 -6.72
N VAL A 115 -16.43 7.87 -6.35
CA VAL A 115 -17.64 8.11 -5.55
C VAL A 115 -18.89 7.56 -6.26
N ALA A 116 -19.05 7.82 -7.56
CA ALA A 116 -20.20 7.33 -8.33
C ALA A 116 -20.22 5.79 -8.38
N ALA A 117 -19.08 5.15 -8.65
CA ALA A 117 -18.97 3.70 -8.72
C ALA A 117 -19.31 3.01 -7.40
N MET A 118 -18.87 3.57 -6.26
CA MET A 118 -19.21 3.04 -4.94
C MET A 118 -20.72 3.12 -4.65
N LYS A 119 -21.37 4.23 -5.03
CA LYS A 119 -22.83 4.38 -4.89
C LYS A 119 -23.58 3.38 -5.74
N GLU A 120 -23.28 3.35 -7.02
CA GLU A 120 -23.93 2.45 -7.97
C GLU A 120 -23.76 1.00 -7.54
N PHE A 121 -22.57 0.61 -7.08
CA PHE A 121 -22.33 -0.75 -6.58
C PHE A 121 -23.14 -1.07 -5.32
N ALA A 122 -23.22 -0.14 -4.36
CA ALA A 122 -24.05 -0.31 -3.16
C ALA A 122 -25.54 -0.42 -3.51
N GLU A 123 -26.03 0.40 -4.44
CA GLU A 123 -27.41 0.37 -4.93
C GLU A 123 -27.73 -0.94 -5.69
N ASN A 124 -26.84 -1.37 -6.58
CA ASN A 124 -26.98 -2.58 -7.39
C ASN A 124 -26.98 -3.86 -6.55
N THR A 125 -26.27 -3.86 -5.43
CA THR A 125 -26.21 -5.02 -4.52
C THR A 125 -27.29 -4.97 -3.44
N GLY A 126 -27.70 -3.79 -2.99
CA GLY A 126 -28.61 -3.62 -1.85
C GLY A 126 -28.04 -4.10 -0.51
N ILE A 127 -26.75 -4.46 -0.46
CA ILE A 127 -26.08 -4.96 0.74
C ILE A 127 -25.62 -3.77 1.59
N PRO A 128 -25.80 -3.80 2.93
CA PRO A 128 -25.30 -2.76 3.81
C PRO A 128 -23.83 -2.44 3.58
N THR A 129 -23.55 -1.24 3.07
CA THR A 129 -22.23 -0.85 2.59
C THR A 129 -21.66 0.29 3.45
N SER A 130 -20.42 0.10 3.91
CA SER A 130 -19.66 1.12 4.63
C SER A 130 -18.40 1.53 3.86
N VAL A 131 -17.92 2.75 4.08
CA VAL A 131 -16.67 3.27 3.53
C VAL A 131 -15.78 3.84 4.63
N MET A 132 -14.53 3.42 4.64
CA MET A 132 -13.46 3.98 5.46
C MET A 132 -12.35 4.50 4.55
N LEU A 133 -12.11 5.81 4.66
CA LEU A 133 -11.00 6.49 4.00
C LEU A 133 -9.99 6.86 5.08
N VAL A 134 -8.81 6.28 4.97
CA VAL A 134 -7.77 6.41 5.98
C VAL A 134 -6.81 7.53 5.56
N PRO A 135 -6.67 8.62 6.35
CA PRO A 135 -5.63 9.61 6.06
C PRO A 135 -4.25 8.97 6.10
N THR A 136 -3.29 9.49 5.35
CA THR A 136 -1.90 9.02 5.43
C THR A 136 -1.12 9.77 6.50
N ALA A 137 0.11 9.32 6.81
CA ALA A 137 1.01 10.02 7.72
C ALA A 137 1.23 11.50 7.33
N CYS A 138 1.13 11.82 6.04
CA CYS A 138 1.28 13.18 5.51
C CYS A 138 0.25 14.17 6.09
N GLU A 139 -0.97 13.70 6.38
CA GLU A 139 -2.01 14.50 7.02
C GLU A 139 -1.93 14.43 8.55
N ILE A 140 -1.81 13.23 9.11
CA ILE A 140 -1.86 13.03 10.57
C ILE A 140 -0.63 13.62 11.27
N GLN A 141 0.53 13.55 10.63
CA GLN A 141 1.80 14.05 11.15
C GLN A 141 2.25 15.33 10.44
N LYS A 142 1.31 16.08 9.87
CA LYS A 142 1.56 17.32 9.12
C LYS A 142 2.36 18.36 9.91
N ASP A 143 2.21 18.37 11.24
CA ASP A 143 2.93 19.28 12.13
C ASP A 143 4.47 19.05 12.13
N LEU A 144 4.94 17.91 11.64
CA LEU A 144 6.36 17.61 11.47
C LEU A 144 6.94 18.17 10.16
N LEU A 145 6.08 18.56 9.22
CA LEU A 145 6.48 19.11 7.93
C LEU A 145 6.80 20.60 8.03
N ASP A 146 7.47 21.13 7.01
CA ASP A 146 7.57 22.58 6.86
C ASP A 146 6.16 23.20 6.74
N PRO A 147 5.85 24.31 7.43
CA PRO A 147 4.53 24.95 7.32
C PRO A 147 4.13 25.31 5.88
N ASN A 148 5.10 25.50 4.99
CA ASN A 148 4.88 25.78 3.56
C ASN A 148 5.05 24.55 2.66
N ALA A 149 5.14 23.34 3.24
CA ALA A 149 5.23 22.11 2.46
C ALA A 149 4.02 22.00 1.53
N PRO A 150 4.21 21.74 0.23
CA PRO A 150 3.13 21.64 -0.74
C PRO A 150 2.39 20.31 -0.57
N VAL A 151 1.53 20.23 0.43
CA VAL A 151 0.71 19.06 0.76
C VAL A 151 -0.76 19.43 0.78
N LEU A 152 -1.60 18.50 0.29
CA LEU A 152 -3.04 18.65 0.32
C LEU A 152 -3.59 18.61 1.74
N ASN A 153 -4.81 19.11 1.89
CA ASN A 153 -5.62 18.86 3.08
C ASN A 153 -6.44 17.60 2.83
N GLN A 154 -5.96 16.45 3.32
CA GLN A 154 -6.64 15.17 3.12
C GLN A 154 -7.94 15.12 3.91
N LYS A 155 -8.02 15.80 5.06
CA LYS A 155 -9.28 15.89 5.82
C LYS A 155 -10.39 16.52 4.98
N MET A 156 -10.11 17.62 4.30
CA MET A 156 -11.07 18.27 3.41
C MET A 156 -11.50 17.35 2.26
N LEU A 157 -10.57 16.56 1.70
CA LEU A 157 -10.90 15.58 0.68
C LEU A 157 -11.82 14.49 1.24
N ILE A 158 -11.49 13.90 2.39
CA ILE A 158 -12.32 12.90 3.09
C ILE A 158 -13.72 13.46 3.34
N ASP A 159 -13.82 14.63 3.97
CA ASP A 159 -15.10 15.28 4.30
C ASP A 159 -15.94 15.51 3.04
N SER A 160 -15.31 15.93 1.93
CA SER A 160 -15.99 16.13 0.64
C SER A 160 -16.50 14.82 0.02
N VAL A 161 -15.79 13.71 0.20
CA VAL A 161 -16.22 12.39 -0.27
C VAL A 161 -17.34 11.87 0.61
N TYR A 162 -17.23 11.98 1.93
CA TYR A 162 -18.24 11.53 2.88
C TYR A 162 -19.55 12.28 2.74
N THR A 163 -19.50 13.60 2.54
CA THR A 163 -20.70 14.40 2.25
C THR A 163 -21.44 13.89 1.00
N ARG A 164 -20.70 13.41 0.00
CA ARG A 164 -21.32 12.85 -1.21
C ARG A 164 -21.84 11.43 -1.00
N LEU A 165 -21.24 10.64 -0.11
CA LEU A 165 -21.58 9.23 0.10
C LEU A 165 -22.62 8.99 1.21
N SER A 166 -22.77 9.90 2.17
CA SER A 166 -23.54 9.69 3.40
C SER A 166 -25.02 9.37 3.23
N ASP A 167 -25.60 9.73 2.08
CA ASP A 167 -27.01 9.44 1.76
C ASP A 167 -27.22 7.99 1.28
N SER A 168 -26.15 7.33 0.82
CA SER A 168 -26.20 5.99 0.20
C SER A 168 -25.42 4.94 1.00
N LEU A 169 -24.34 5.34 1.67
CA LEU A 169 -23.40 4.45 2.38
C LEU A 169 -23.15 4.96 3.81
N SER A 170 -22.81 4.04 4.72
CA SER A 170 -22.30 4.41 6.05
C SER A 170 -20.84 4.86 5.95
N VAL A 171 -20.52 6.04 6.49
CA VAL A 171 -19.14 6.56 6.50
C VAL A 171 -18.47 6.28 7.84
N ILE A 172 -17.19 5.88 7.82
CA ILE A 172 -16.40 5.56 9.00
C ILE A 172 -15.31 6.62 9.20
N ASP A 173 -15.43 7.41 10.26
CA ASP A 173 -14.45 8.45 10.59
C ASP A 173 -13.21 7.86 11.29
N ALA A 174 -12.26 7.40 10.49
CA ALA A 174 -10.94 7.00 10.98
C ALA A 174 -10.06 8.22 11.34
N TYR A 175 -10.31 9.39 10.75
CA TYR A 175 -9.48 10.59 10.91
C TYR A 175 -9.43 11.03 12.37
N THR A 176 -10.59 11.16 13.03
CA THR A 176 -10.66 11.68 14.40
C THR A 176 -9.85 10.83 15.38
N MET A 177 -9.96 9.50 15.29
CA MET A 177 -9.23 8.56 16.15
C MET A 177 -7.73 8.59 15.89
N LEU A 178 -7.32 8.60 14.61
CA LEU A 178 -5.91 8.64 14.22
C LEU A 178 -5.26 9.97 14.60
N TYR A 179 -5.94 11.10 14.35
CA TYR A 179 -5.44 12.43 14.69
C TYR A 179 -5.29 12.63 16.19
N SER A 180 -6.24 12.14 16.98
CA SER A 180 -6.17 12.18 18.45
C SER A 180 -5.04 11.32 19.02
N SER A 181 -4.54 10.35 18.24
CA SER A 181 -3.46 9.43 18.61
C SER A 181 -2.17 9.70 17.83
N LYS A 182 -2.02 10.91 17.24
CA LYS A 182 -0.91 11.24 16.32
C LYS A 182 0.48 11.15 16.92
N ASP A 183 0.57 11.26 18.25
CA ASP A 183 1.83 11.15 19.01
C ASP A 183 2.20 9.69 19.32
N GLU A 184 1.29 8.74 19.07
CA GLU A 184 1.57 7.30 19.14
C GLU A 184 2.21 6.77 17.84
N TYR A 185 2.76 5.56 17.91
CA TYR A 185 3.40 4.89 16.77
C TYR A 185 2.37 4.25 15.83
N ILE A 186 1.52 5.08 15.22
CA ILE A 186 0.37 4.66 14.40
C ILE A 186 0.68 4.56 12.90
N TYR A 187 1.81 5.10 12.44
CA TYR A 187 2.36 4.91 11.09
C TYR A 187 3.79 4.43 11.16
N TYR A 188 4.18 3.57 10.22
CA TYR A 188 5.57 3.16 10.08
C TYR A 188 6.43 4.38 9.69
N LYS A 189 7.67 4.42 10.19
CA LYS A 189 8.62 5.49 9.88
C LYS A 189 9.20 5.33 8.49
N THR A 190 9.34 4.09 8.02
CA THR A 190 10.06 3.75 6.78
C THR A 190 9.14 3.19 5.70
N ASP A 191 7.85 3.03 6.00
CA ASP A 191 6.83 2.50 5.13
C ASP A 191 5.61 3.44 5.03
N HIS A 192 4.84 3.32 3.95
CA HIS A 192 3.68 4.16 3.69
C HIS A 192 2.40 3.73 4.42
N HIS A 193 2.38 2.54 5.03
CA HIS A 193 1.22 2.04 5.77
C HIS A 193 1.15 2.57 7.20
N TRP A 194 -0.06 2.52 7.76
CA TRP A 194 -0.23 2.52 9.21
C TRP A 194 0.40 1.28 9.86
N THR A 195 0.71 1.36 11.15
CA THR A 195 1.11 0.18 11.94
C THR A 195 -0.12 -0.64 12.33
N SER A 196 0.07 -1.82 12.92
CA SER A 196 -1.03 -2.59 13.53
C SER A 196 -1.79 -1.79 14.60
N LEU A 197 -1.13 -0.85 15.27
CA LEU A 197 -1.81 0.08 16.16
C LEU A 197 -2.70 1.08 15.40
N GLY A 198 -2.21 1.68 14.32
CA GLY A 198 -3.04 2.53 13.47
C GLY A 198 -4.24 1.77 12.89
N ALA A 199 -4.03 0.53 12.46
CA ALA A 199 -5.10 -0.36 11.99
C ALA A 199 -6.12 -0.69 13.10
N TYR A 200 -5.66 -0.91 14.34
CA TYR A 200 -6.54 -1.09 15.51
C TYR A 200 -7.44 0.14 15.76
N LEU A 201 -6.92 1.35 15.55
CA LEU A 201 -7.71 2.58 15.68
C LEU A 201 -8.76 2.68 14.58
N GLY A 202 -8.42 2.31 13.34
CA GLY A 202 -9.38 2.20 12.23
C GLY A 202 -10.46 1.16 12.49
N TYR A 203 -10.09 -0.02 12.99
CA TYR A 203 -11.01 -1.06 13.47
C TYR A 203 -11.96 -0.51 14.54
N SER A 204 -11.42 0.19 15.54
CA SER A 204 -12.24 0.76 16.62
C SER A 204 -13.21 1.82 16.09
N ALA A 205 -12.80 2.64 15.10
CA ALA A 205 -13.68 3.62 14.46
C ALA A 205 -14.81 2.95 13.64
N ALA A 206 -14.55 1.78 13.05
CA ALA A 206 -15.50 1.06 12.22
C ALA A 206 -16.62 0.34 13.01
N SER A 207 -16.45 0.17 14.32
CA SER A 207 -17.32 -0.68 15.15
C SER A 207 -18.80 -0.32 15.07
N LYS A 208 -19.12 1.00 15.12
CA LYS A 208 -20.50 1.48 15.05
C LYS A 208 -21.15 1.22 13.69
N ALA A 209 -20.44 1.48 12.59
CA ALA A 209 -20.97 1.31 11.24
C ALA A 209 -21.16 -0.18 10.89
N LEU A 210 -20.27 -1.03 11.39
CA LEU A 210 -20.29 -2.47 11.14
C LEU A 210 -21.13 -3.26 12.16
N GLY A 211 -21.49 -2.64 13.29
CA GLY A 211 -22.41 -3.21 14.27
C GLY A 211 -21.77 -4.26 15.18
N TYR A 212 -20.52 -4.05 15.59
CA TYR A 212 -19.84 -4.84 16.62
C TYR A 212 -19.32 -3.94 17.75
N GLU A 213 -18.97 -4.55 18.88
CA GLU A 213 -18.28 -3.87 19.98
C GLU A 213 -16.77 -3.99 19.80
N SER A 214 -16.05 -2.86 19.83
CA SER A 214 -14.60 -2.90 19.71
C SER A 214 -13.98 -3.55 20.94
N ILE A 215 -13.23 -4.63 20.71
CA ILE A 215 -12.38 -5.26 21.73
C ILE A 215 -11.33 -4.25 22.21
N PRO A 216 -11.20 -4.01 23.53
CA PRO A 216 -10.19 -3.10 24.07
C PRO A 216 -8.77 -3.53 23.72
N ARG A 217 -7.90 -2.58 23.36
CA ARG A 217 -6.48 -2.82 23.01
C ARG A 217 -5.75 -3.68 24.04
N SER A 218 -6.01 -3.43 25.32
CA SER A 218 -5.41 -4.17 26.44
C SER A 218 -5.76 -5.66 26.48
N SER A 219 -6.73 -6.11 25.68
CA SER A 219 -7.14 -7.51 25.60
C SER A 219 -6.39 -8.30 24.53
N PHE A 220 -5.58 -7.63 23.70
CA PHE A 220 -4.74 -8.27 22.69
C PHE A 220 -3.35 -8.57 23.25
N ASN A 221 -2.84 -9.76 22.96
CA ASN A 221 -1.43 -10.09 23.10
C ASN A 221 -0.68 -9.55 21.88
N ILE A 222 0.36 -8.75 22.12
CA ILE A 222 1.18 -8.17 21.06
C ILE A 222 2.48 -8.96 20.95
N GLU A 223 2.76 -9.47 19.76
CA GLU A 223 4.05 -10.06 19.41
C GLU A 223 4.81 -9.08 18.51
N HIS A 224 6.03 -8.73 18.91
CA HIS A 224 6.98 -8.02 18.05
C HIS A 224 7.63 -9.01 17.07
N ALA A 225 6.93 -9.28 15.97
CA ALA A 225 7.28 -10.33 15.02
C ALA A 225 8.60 -10.07 14.27
N SER A 226 8.96 -8.79 14.10
CA SER A 226 10.24 -8.38 13.52
C SER A 226 10.65 -7.00 13.99
N HIS A 227 11.96 -6.74 14.06
CA HIS A 227 12.57 -5.45 14.39
C HIS A 227 13.44 -4.89 13.24
N SER A 228 13.38 -5.48 12.06
CA SER A 228 14.27 -5.18 10.93
C SER A 228 13.53 -4.61 9.72
N PHE A 229 12.27 -4.19 9.88
CA PHE A 229 11.46 -3.78 8.74
C PHE A 229 11.93 -2.42 8.21
N LEU A 230 12.39 -2.42 6.97
CA LEU A 230 12.61 -1.21 6.19
C LEU A 230 11.59 -1.22 5.06
N GLY A 231 10.66 -0.28 5.05
CA GLY A 231 9.53 -0.23 4.13
C GLY A 231 9.84 0.33 2.76
N THR A 232 8.77 0.58 2.01
CA THR A 232 8.86 1.07 0.63
C THR A 232 9.34 2.53 0.55
N LEU A 233 9.09 3.35 1.56
CA LEU A 233 9.60 4.73 1.61
C LEU A 233 11.12 4.74 1.79
N TYR A 234 11.65 3.85 2.62
CA TYR A 234 13.10 3.67 2.73
C TYR A 234 13.69 3.31 1.37
N SER A 235 13.09 2.37 0.63
CA SER A 235 13.60 1.97 -0.68
C SER A 235 13.64 3.12 -1.71
N LYS A 236 12.78 4.14 -1.55
CA LYS A 236 12.76 5.33 -2.43
C LYS A 236 13.91 6.30 -2.16
N VAL A 237 14.47 6.33 -0.95
CA VAL A 237 15.46 7.36 -0.54
C VAL A 237 16.76 6.79 0.01
N ILE A 238 16.76 5.60 0.60
CA ILE A 238 17.88 4.93 1.28
C ILE A 238 18.60 5.89 2.23
N TYR A 239 17.96 6.09 3.38
CA TYR A 239 18.43 6.99 4.43
C TYR A 239 18.71 6.18 5.70
N ASP A 240 19.99 5.93 5.98
CA ASP A 240 20.42 4.98 7.02
C ASP A 240 20.41 5.57 8.45
N ASP A 241 20.28 6.89 8.59
CA ASP A 241 20.32 7.54 9.91
C ASP A 241 19.06 7.25 10.74
N MET A 242 18.01 6.71 10.12
CA MET A 242 16.81 6.23 10.79
C MET A 242 16.88 4.71 11.01
N GLY A 243 16.52 4.26 12.22
CA GLY A 243 16.41 2.85 12.53
C GLY A 243 15.17 2.19 11.89
N PRO A 244 15.18 0.86 11.71
CA PRO A 244 14.06 0.10 11.16
C PRO A 244 12.77 0.24 11.99
N ASP A 245 11.67 -0.17 11.38
CA ASP A 245 10.37 -0.36 12.01
C ASP A 245 10.27 -1.73 12.69
N THR A 246 9.33 -1.84 13.64
CA THR A 246 8.91 -3.12 14.24
C THR A 246 7.56 -3.53 13.68
N ILE A 247 7.44 -4.78 13.21
CA ILE A 247 6.16 -5.39 12.80
C ILE A 247 5.52 -6.03 14.04
N ASP A 248 4.31 -5.59 14.37
CA ASP A 248 3.55 -6.12 15.51
C ASP A 248 2.37 -6.98 15.05
N TYR A 249 2.24 -8.18 15.58
CA TYR A 249 1.04 -9.01 15.45
C TYR A 249 0.17 -8.90 16.70
N TYR A 250 -1.14 -8.80 16.48
CA TYR A 250 -2.13 -8.63 17.53
C TYR A 250 -2.99 -9.89 17.59
N TYR A 251 -2.87 -10.63 18.69
CA TYR A 251 -3.61 -11.87 18.91
C TYR A 251 -4.67 -11.65 19.97
N TYR A 252 -5.91 -12.05 19.71
CA TYR A 252 -6.91 -12.14 20.75
C TYR A 252 -6.91 -13.56 21.35
N PRO A 253 -6.66 -13.74 22.66
CA PRO A 253 -6.33 -15.04 23.21
C PRO A 253 -7.52 -16.01 23.26
N SER A 254 -7.27 -17.26 22.84
CA SER A 254 -8.14 -18.41 23.08
C SER A 254 -8.28 -18.69 24.60
N PRO A 255 -9.44 -19.19 25.10
CA PRO A 255 -10.65 -19.60 24.37
C PRO A 255 -11.67 -18.47 24.16
N LYS A 256 -11.30 -17.22 24.46
CA LYS A 256 -12.23 -16.08 24.31
C LYS A 256 -12.29 -15.55 22.89
N GLY A 257 -11.24 -15.77 22.11
CA GLY A 257 -11.16 -15.31 20.72
C GLY A 257 -11.66 -16.32 19.70
N VAL A 258 -11.92 -15.79 18.51
CA VAL A 258 -12.24 -16.50 17.28
C VAL A 258 -10.94 -16.81 16.56
N ASP A 259 -10.75 -18.06 16.18
CA ASP A 259 -9.57 -18.53 15.48
C ASP A 259 -9.79 -18.51 13.96
N VAL A 260 -8.76 -18.11 13.22
CA VAL A 260 -8.74 -18.26 11.76
C VAL A 260 -8.49 -19.72 11.43
N THR A 261 -9.41 -20.31 10.67
CA THR A 261 -9.36 -21.74 10.29
C THR A 261 -8.69 -21.92 8.94
N THR A 262 -8.94 -21.02 7.99
CA THR A 262 -8.37 -21.10 6.65
C THR A 262 -8.23 -19.72 6.03
N VAL A 263 -7.09 -19.48 5.37
CA VAL A 263 -6.90 -18.35 4.46
C VAL A 263 -6.60 -18.91 3.07
N THR A 264 -7.46 -18.58 2.12
CA THR A 264 -7.32 -18.97 0.72
C THR A 264 -6.93 -17.77 -0.12
N VAL A 265 -5.76 -17.83 -0.74
CA VAL A 265 -5.24 -16.80 -1.63
C VAL A 265 -5.40 -17.24 -3.08
N ASN A 266 -6.19 -16.50 -3.85
CA ASN A 266 -6.49 -16.83 -5.24
C ASN A 266 -5.88 -15.80 -6.21
N PRO A 267 -4.66 -16.04 -6.71
CA PRO A 267 -4.02 -15.21 -7.74
C PRO A 267 -4.61 -15.41 -9.16
N GLY A 268 -5.68 -16.20 -9.30
CA GLY A 268 -6.30 -16.59 -10.58
C GLY A 268 -5.77 -17.91 -11.18
N LYS A 269 -4.58 -18.36 -10.77
CA LYS A 269 -4.01 -19.69 -11.09
C LYS A 269 -3.16 -20.18 -9.92
N ASN A 270 -3.30 -21.44 -9.53
CA ASN A 270 -2.59 -22.05 -8.37
C ASN A 270 -2.97 -21.36 -7.05
N GLU A 271 -4.16 -21.69 -6.56
CA GLU A 271 -4.62 -21.30 -5.24
C GLU A 271 -3.63 -21.75 -4.15
N LYS A 272 -3.41 -20.88 -3.16
CA LYS A 272 -2.62 -21.19 -1.96
C LYS A 272 -3.52 -21.16 -0.74
N VAL A 273 -3.32 -22.11 0.16
CA VAL A 273 -4.11 -22.26 1.38
C VAL A 273 -3.18 -22.20 2.59
N TYR A 274 -3.58 -21.41 3.58
CA TYR A 274 -2.88 -21.20 4.84
C TYR A 274 -3.85 -21.41 6.00
N ASN A 275 -3.31 -21.58 7.21
CA ASN A 275 -4.06 -21.77 8.46
C ASN A 275 -3.90 -20.58 9.43
N SER A 276 -3.37 -19.46 8.96
CA SER A 276 -3.14 -18.26 9.74
C SER A 276 -3.32 -17.02 8.87
N MET A 277 -3.64 -15.89 9.47
CA MET A 277 -3.61 -14.57 8.80
C MET A 277 -2.23 -13.93 8.79
N TYR A 278 -1.26 -14.52 9.50
CA TYR A 278 0.12 -14.04 9.58
C TYR A 278 1.06 -15.00 8.83
N PHE A 279 1.52 -14.58 7.65
CA PHE A 279 2.41 -15.33 6.76
C PHE A 279 3.86 -14.99 7.11
N ARG A 280 4.42 -15.72 8.07
CA ARG A 280 5.74 -15.44 8.65
C ARG A 280 6.90 -15.51 7.66
N GLU A 281 6.74 -16.24 6.56
CA GLU A 281 7.74 -16.32 5.49
C GLU A 281 8.08 -14.96 4.85
N TYR A 282 7.20 -13.96 5.00
CA TYR A 282 7.49 -12.59 4.54
C TYR A 282 8.38 -11.80 5.51
N LEU A 283 8.52 -12.23 6.77
CA LEU A 283 9.40 -11.57 7.75
C LEU A 283 10.89 -11.72 7.37
N GLU A 284 11.23 -12.73 6.58
CA GLU A 284 12.57 -12.97 6.03
C GLU A 284 12.82 -12.21 4.71
N GLN A 285 11.80 -11.52 4.19
CA GLN A 285 11.85 -10.77 2.92
C GLN A 285 11.94 -9.26 3.18
N LYS A 286 12.18 -8.47 2.13
CA LYS A 286 12.18 -7.01 2.23
C LYS A 286 10.79 -6.48 2.61
N ASP A 287 9.76 -6.97 1.93
CA ASP A 287 8.38 -6.57 2.18
C ASP A 287 7.77 -7.39 3.31
N GLN A 288 8.17 -7.05 4.54
CA GLN A 288 7.64 -7.70 5.75
C GLN A 288 6.18 -7.31 6.04
N TYR A 289 5.67 -6.22 5.45
CA TYR A 289 4.25 -5.86 5.57
C TYR A 289 3.35 -6.90 4.90
N SER A 290 3.80 -7.54 3.82
CA SER A 290 3.12 -8.68 3.21
C SER A 290 2.97 -9.89 4.15
N SER A 291 3.56 -9.87 5.35
CA SER A 291 3.28 -10.88 6.36
C SER A 291 1.84 -10.81 6.90
N PHE A 292 1.12 -9.71 6.70
CA PHE A 292 -0.32 -9.64 6.88
C PHE A 292 -1.05 -10.13 5.62
N LEU A 293 -1.57 -11.36 5.64
CA LEU A 293 -2.40 -11.94 4.56
C LEU A 293 -1.75 -11.98 3.16
N GLY A 294 -0.43 -11.81 3.06
CA GLY A 294 0.31 -11.87 1.80
C GLY A 294 0.36 -10.54 1.04
N SER A 295 0.94 -10.58 -0.15
CA SER A 295 0.93 -9.46 -1.09
C SER A 295 -0.48 -9.18 -1.64
N ASN A 296 -0.64 -8.09 -2.40
CA ASN A 296 -1.93 -7.80 -3.02
C ASN A 296 -2.31 -8.87 -4.06
N GLN A 297 -3.52 -9.42 -3.92
CA GLN A 297 -4.06 -10.49 -4.75
C GLN A 297 -5.50 -10.16 -5.15
N PRO A 298 -6.02 -10.67 -6.29
CA PRO A 298 -7.37 -10.38 -6.74
C PRO A 298 -8.43 -10.71 -5.68
N VAL A 299 -8.33 -11.91 -5.08
CA VAL A 299 -9.24 -12.38 -4.03
C VAL A 299 -8.44 -13.10 -2.95
N VAL A 300 -8.65 -12.71 -1.69
CA VAL A 300 -8.19 -13.45 -0.50
C VAL A 300 -9.40 -13.73 0.37
N ASN A 301 -9.63 -14.99 0.74
CA ASN A 301 -10.74 -15.38 1.59
C ASN A 301 -10.23 -15.87 2.95
N VAL A 302 -10.76 -15.32 4.03
CA VAL A 302 -10.41 -15.65 5.42
C VAL A 302 -11.63 -16.25 6.08
N LYS A 303 -11.54 -17.51 6.51
CA LYS A 303 -12.57 -18.20 7.28
C LYS A 303 -12.15 -18.35 8.72
N THR A 304 -13.11 -18.25 9.62
CA THR A 304 -12.91 -18.40 11.05
C THR A 304 -13.74 -19.56 11.61
N ASP A 305 -13.59 -19.84 12.89
CA ASP A 305 -14.40 -20.81 13.62
C ASP A 305 -15.68 -20.20 14.24
N LEU A 306 -15.97 -18.92 13.98
CA LEU A 306 -17.17 -18.25 14.46
C LEU A 306 -18.43 -18.79 13.76
N ALA A 307 -19.07 -19.78 14.39
CA ALA A 307 -20.26 -20.43 13.87
C ALA A 307 -21.44 -19.44 13.73
N GLY A 308 -22.01 -19.35 12.52
CA GLY A 308 -23.16 -18.47 12.24
C GLY A 308 -22.85 -16.98 12.28
N GLY A 309 -21.56 -16.60 12.27
CA GLY A 309 -21.13 -15.21 12.14
C GLY A 309 -21.53 -14.60 10.79
N LYS A 310 -21.47 -13.27 10.70
CA LYS A 310 -21.69 -12.55 9.44
C LYS A 310 -20.56 -12.81 8.44
N LYS A 311 -20.83 -12.59 7.17
CA LYS A 311 -19.86 -12.56 6.09
C LYS A 311 -19.62 -11.14 5.59
N LEU A 312 -18.35 -10.75 5.47
CA LEU A 312 -17.92 -9.43 5.04
C LEU A 312 -17.18 -9.48 3.70
N LEU A 313 -17.62 -8.68 2.75
CA LEU A 313 -16.85 -8.36 1.55
C LEU A 313 -16.05 -7.07 1.78
N VAL A 314 -14.74 -7.11 1.61
CA VAL A 314 -13.85 -5.96 1.76
C VAL A 314 -13.26 -5.59 0.41
N ILE A 315 -13.67 -4.45 -0.16
CA ILE A 315 -13.09 -3.89 -1.38
C ILE A 315 -12.01 -2.89 -0.97
N LYS A 316 -10.76 -3.15 -1.34
CA LYS A 316 -9.62 -2.57 -0.60
C LYS A 316 -8.40 -2.21 -1.43
N ASP A 317 -7.54 -1.41 -0.78
CA ASP A 317 -6.09 -1.37 -1.02
C ASP A 317 -5.30 -2.12 0.09
N SER A 318 -3.98 -1.97 0.09
CA SER A 318 -3.10 -2.69 1.03
C SER A 318 -3.29 -2.30 2.51
N TYR A 319 -3.97 -1.20 2.86
CA TYR A 319 -4.23 -0.84 4.27
C TYR A 319 -5.12 -1.85 4.98
N ALA A 320 -6.00 -2.55 4.24
CA ALA A 320 -6.89 -3.54 4.83
C ALA A 320 -6.15 -4.77 5.38
N HIS A 321 -4.93 -5.06 4.93
CA HIS A 321 -4.20 -6.27 5.32
C HIS A 321 -3.92 -6.33 6.82
N SER A 322 -3.50 -5.22 7.43
CA SER A 322 -3.27 -5.12 8.88
C SER A 322 -4.55 -4.83 9.69
N LEU A 323 -5.65 -4.45 9.01
CA LEU A 323 -6.97 -4.24 9.63
C LEU A 323 -7.74 -5.55 9.83
N VAL A 324 -7.74 -6.42 8.82
CA VAL A 324 -8.54 -7.66 8.80
C VAL A 324 -8.28 -8.56 10.02
N PRO A 325 -7.06 -8.69 10.56
CA PRO A 325 -6.83 -9.46 11.78
C PRO A 325 -7.69 -9.07 12.98
N PHE A 326 -8.11 -7.81 13.09
CA PHE A 326 -9.04 -7.37 14.13
C PHE A 326 -10.50 -7.71 13.80
N LEU A 327 -10.86 -7.63 12.50
CA LEU A 327 -12.21 -7.93 12.03
C LEU A 327 -12.54 -9.42 12.13
N THR A 328 -11.57 -10.33 12.01
CA THR A 328 -11.81 -11.78 12.11
C THR A 328 -12.51 -12.20 13.41
N GLN A 329 -12.40 -11.39 14.47
CA GLN A 329 -13.09 -11.63 15.74
C GLN A 329 -14.62 -11.50 15.67
N HIS A 330 -15.16 -10.94 14.57
CA HIS A 330 -16.58 -10.59 14.45
C HIS A 330 -17.28 -11.23 13.24
N TYR A 331 -16.53 -11.90 12.36
CA TYR A 331 -17.04 -12.44 11.11
C TYR A 331 -16.65 -13.91 10.95
N SER A 332 -17.57 -14.71 10.41
CA SER A 332 -17.30 -16.11 10.05
C SER A 332 -16.45 -16.22 8.79
N GLU A 333 -16.59 -15.24 7.89
CA GLU A 333 -15.92 -15.18 6.61
C GLU A 333 -15.66 -13.72 6.22
N ILE A 334 -14.42 -13.41 5.82
CA ILE A 334 -14.03 -12.12 5.28
C ILE A 334 -13.38 -12.37 3.93
N THR A 335 -13.94 -11.81 2.86
CA THR A 335 -13.35 -11.87 1.52
C THR A 335 -12.81 -10.51 1.15
N MET A 336 -11.51 -10.43 0.89
CA MET A 336 -10.83 -9.22 0.43
C MET A 336 -10.70 -9.25 -1.10
N VAL A 337 -11.09 -8.16 -1.74
CA VAL A 337 -11.07 -7.97 -3.18
C VAL A 337 -10.22 -6.75 -3.53
N ASP A 338 -9.28 -6.95 -4.46
CA ASP A 338 -8.41 -5.89 -4.97
C ASP A 338 -8.65 -5.63 -6.46
N LEU A 339 -9.30 -4.51 -6.77
CA LEU A 339 -9.77 -4.19 -8.12
C LEU A 339 -8.64 -3.92 -9.12
N ARG A 340 -7.41 -3.71 -8.65
CA ARG A 340 -6.23 -3.59 -9.53
C ARG A 340 -6.00 -4.83 -10.38
N TYR A 341 -6.46 -5.99 -9.90
CA TYR A 341 -6.26 -7.29 -10.55
C TYR A 341 -7.55 -7.90 -11.12
N ILE A 342 -8.66 -7.16 -11.11
CA ILE A 342 -9.95 -7.59 -11.62
C ILE A 342 -10.39 -6.67 -12.76
N ASN A 343 -10.67 -7.27 -13.92
CA ASN A 343 -11.09 -6.57 -15.15
C ASN A 343 -12.40 -7.15 -15.71
N SER A 344 -13.17 -7.86 -14.89
CA SER A 344 -14.44 -8.48 -15.25
C SER A 344 -15.49 -8.24 -14.15
N ASP A 345 -16.71 -8.70 -14.39
CA ASP A 345 -17.82 -8.66 -13.43
C ASP A 345 -17.39 -9.32 -12.11
N LEU A 346 -17.55 -8.62 -10.99
CA LEU A 346 -17.11 -9.11 -9.68
C LEU A 346 -17.86 -10.37 -9.24
N SER A 347 -19.10 -10.56 -9.71
CA SER A 347 -19.91 -11.76 -9.44
C SER A 347 -19.32 -13.03 -10.06
N GLU A 348 -18.39 -12.92 -11.03
CA GLU A 348 -17.63 -14.06 -11.57
C GLU A 348 -16.55 -14.56 -10.61
N ARG A 349 -16.20 -13.76 -9.59
CA ARG A 349 -15.10 -14.03 -8.65
C ARG A 349 -15.59 -14.35 -7.26
N VAL A 350 -16.70 -13.75 -6.84
CA VAL A 350 -17.29 -13.91 -5.51
C VAL A 350 -18.81 -13.99 -5.62
N ASP A 351 -19.44 -14.79 -4.76
CA ASP A 351 -20.89 -14.85 -4.66
C ASP A 351 -21.41 -13.66 -3.82
N LEU A 352 -21.70 -12.54 -4.49
CA LEU A 352 -22.10 -11.29 -3.84
C LEU A 352 -23.31 -11.45 -2.93
N ALA A 353 -24.29 -12.28 -3.31
CA ALA A 353 -25.52 -12.49 -2.54
C ALA A 353 -25.28 -13.22 -1.20
N SER A 354 -24.09 -13.79 -1.00
CA SER A 354 -23.73 -14.48 0.23
C SER A 354 -23.23 -13.56 1.35
N TYR A 355 -22.90 -12.30 1.05
CA TYR A 355 -22.34 -11.37 2.04
C TYR A 355 -23.42 -10.56 2.76
N ASP A 356 -23.25 -10.40 4.08
CA ASP A 356 -24.15 -9.59 4.91
C ASP A 356 -23.79 -8.10 4.87
N GLN A 357 -22.52 -7.78 4.60
CA GLN A 357 -21.98 -6.44 4.64
C GLN A 357 -20.87 -6.25 3.61
N ILE A 358 -20.72 -5.02 3.12
CA ILE A 358 -19.61 -4.57 2.29
C ILE A 358 -18.85 -3.46 3.02
N LEU A 359 -17.52 -3.52 2.98
CA LEU A 359 -16.66 -2.47 3.49
C LEU A 359 -15.64 -2.05 2.41
N PHE A 360 -15.67 -0.77 2.04
CA PHE A 360 -14.59 -0.16 1.29
C PHE A 360 -13.52 0.34 2.25
N VAL A 361 -12.26 -0.08 2.06
CA VAL A 361 -11.11 0.38 2.86
C VAL A 361 -9.99 0.85 1.94
N TYR A 362 -9.76 2.15 1.94
CA TYR A 362 -8.69 2.75 1.17
C TYR A 362 -7.98 3.82 1.99
N ASN A 363 -6.68 3.97 1.81
CA ASN A 363 -6.04 5.24 2.16
C ASN A 363 -6.45 6.33 1.15
N VAL A 364 -6.43 7.58 1.59
CA VAL A 364 -6.93 8.71 0.79
C VAL A 364 -6.17 8.90 -0.51
N GLU A 365 -4.85 8.70 -0.50
CA GLU A 365 -3.99 8.85 -1.68
C GLU A 365 -4.34 7.80 -2.73
N THR A 366 -4.35 6.52 -2.35
CA THR A 366 -4.72 5.43 -3.25
C THR A 366 -6.15 5.59 -3.75
N PHE A 367 -7.11 5.96 -2.90
CA PHE A 367 -8.47 6.24 -3.35
C PHE A 367 -8.55 7.34 -4.40
N ALA A 368 -7.77 8.42 -4.25
CA ALA A 368 -7.80 9.54 -5.17
C ALA A 368 -7.18 9.22 -6.53
N GLU A 369 -6.19 8.33 -6.55
CA GLU A 369 -5.46 7.90 -7.75
C GLU A 369 -6.06 6.65 -8.43
N ASP A 370 -6.86 5.85 -7.71
CA ASP A 370 -7.36 4.57 -8.19
C ASP A 370 -8.26 4.74 -9.43
N GLN A 371 -7.85 4.15 -10.54
CA GLN A 371 -8.60 4.11 -11.81
C GLN A 371 -9.44 2.83 -11.96
N ASN A 372 -9.41 1.94 -10.97
CA ASN A 372 -10.00 0.59 -11.02
C ASN A 372 -11.33 0.51 -10.28
N LEU A 373 -11.60 1.38 -9.30
CA LEU A 373 -12.93 1.50 -8.67
C LEU A 373 -14.09 1.64 -9.68
N PRO A 374 -13.95 2.41 -10.78
CA PRO A 374 -15.00 2.49 -11.80
C PRO A 374 -15.34 1.15 -12.45
N LYS A 375 -14.46 0.14 -12.40
CA LYS A 375 -14.75 -1.20 -12.93
C LYS A 375 -15.85 -1.92 -12.15
N LEU A 376 -16.24 -1.45 -10.97
CA LEU A 376 -17.39 -1.99 -10.25
C LEU A 376 -18.69 -1.90 -11.05
N SER A 377 -18.80 -0.96 -11.99
CA SER A 377 -19.94 -0.85 -12.91
C SER A 377 -20.06 -2.04 -13.88
N LEU A 378 -19.04 -2.89 -13.98
CA LEU A 378 -19.11 -4.16 -14.72
C LEU A 378 -19.94 -5.21 -13.96
N THR A 379 -20.16 -5.01 -12.66
CA THR A 379 -20.89 -5.95 -11.82
C THR A 379 -22.39 -5.82 -12.04
N LYS A 380 -23.04 -6.92 -12.40
CA LYS A 380 -24.49 -6.93 -12.57
C LYS A 380 -25.23 -6.71 -11.24
N PRO A 381 -26.39 -6.04 -11.26
CA PRO A 381 -27.26 -5.97 -10.09
C PRO A 381 -27.64 -7.35 -9.57
N LEU A 382 -27.76 -7.47 -8.25
CA LEU A 382 -28.36 -8.64 -7.62
C LEU A 382 -29.87 -8.65 -7.93
N ALA A 383 -30.38 -9.83 -8.31
CA ALA A 383 -31.76 -10.02 -8.76
C ALA A 383 -32.77 -10.09 -7.60
#